data_AF-A0A924RGC3-F1
#
_entry.id   AF-A0A924RGC3-F1
#
_cell.length_a   1.000
_cell.length_b   1.000
_cell.length_c   1.000
_cell.angle_alpha   90.00
_cell.angle_beta   90.00
_cell.angle_gamma   90.00
#
_symmetry.space_group_name_H-M   'P 1'
#
loop_
_entity.id
_entity.type
_entity.pdbx_description
1 polymer ?
#
loop_
_entity_poly.entity_id
_entity_poly.type
_entity_poly.pdbx_seq_one_letter_code
_entity_poly.pdbx_strand_id
1 'polypeptide(L)'
;MIQPASSRNVAAVAVAVPVQAAPSPMHPNPSYHIDPALNMVVIEFISARGQIISSLPTPQQLDAYQRAGTMPNTPQSSLLVKT
;
A
#
# COMPACT_ATOMS: atom_id res chain seq x y z
N MET A 1 44.76 37.64 -45.79
CA MET A 1 44.26 36.35 -45.29
C MET A 1 43.73 36.57 -43.89
N ILE A 2 42.42 36.42 -43.65
CA ILE A 2 41.81 36.66 -42.33
C ILE A 2 41.09 35.36 -41.95
N GLN A 3 41.55 34.71 -40.88
CA GLN A 3 40.95 33.49 -40.32
C GLN A 3 39.64 33.82 -39.59
N PRO A 4 38.55 33.05 -39.76
CA PRO A 4 37.38 33.20 -38.90
C PRO A 4 37.66 32.56 -37.54
N ALA A 5 37.34 33.32 -36.49
CA ALA A 5 37.43 32.90 -35.10
C ALA A 5 36.49 31.72 -34.81
N SER A 6 37.05 30.67 -34.21
CA SER A 6 36.35 29.50 -33.71
C SER A 6 35.25 29.88 -32.72
N SER A 7 34.00 29.61 -33.07
CA SER A 7 32.86 29.81 -32.18
C SER A 7 32.87 28.75 -31.08
N ARG A 8 33.11 29.19 -29.85
CA ARG A 8 33.11 28.34 -28.65
C ARG A 8 31.68 27.98 -28.28
N ASN A 9 31.31 26.73 -28.53
CA ASN A 9 30.01 26.17 -28.18
C ASN A 9 29.87 26.11 -26.66
N VAL A 10 29.13 27.04 -26.07
CA VAL A 10 28.72 26.98 -24.66
C VAL A 10 27.53 26.04 -24.55
N ALA A 11 27.83 24.74 -24.39
CA ALA A 11 26.82 23.76 -24.02
C ALA A 11 26.20 24.19 -22.68
N ALA A 12 24.95 24.65 -22.75
CA ALA A 12 24.16 25.05 -21.59
C ALA A 12 24.00 23.84 -20.67
N VAL A 13 24.61 23.91 -19.48
CA VAL A 13 24.33 22.98 -18.40
C VAL A 13 22.92 23.26 -17.92
N ALA A 14 21.96 22.47 -18.39
CA ALA A 14 20.59 22.51 -17.90
C ALA A 14 20.61 22.06 -16.44
N VAL A 15 20.45 23.01 -15.52
CA VAL A 15 20.19 22.73 -14.12
C VAL A 15 18.78 22.13 -14.05
N ALA A 16 18.71 20.81 -13.89
CA ALA A 16 17.45 20.13 -13.65
C ALA A 16 16.89 20.63 -12.31
N VAL A 17 15.87 21.49 -12.37
CA VAL A 17 15.08 21.87 -11.22
C VAL A 17 14.37 20.61 -10.69
N PRO A 18 14.34 20.37 -9.36
CA PRO A 18 13.60 19.24 -8.81
C PRO A 18 12.13 19.42 -9.19
N VAL A 19 11.63 18.51 -10.01
CA VAL A 19 10.23 18.47 -10.41
C VAL A 19 9.44 18.18 -9.13
N GLN A 20 8.75 19.19 -8.61
CA GLN A 20 7.90 19.02 -7.44
C GLN A 20 6.78 18.06 -7.83
N ALA A 21 6.80 16.86 -7.27
CA ALA A 21 5.80 15.83 -7.56
C ALA A 21 4.41 16.41 -7.29
N ALA A 22 3.51 16.28 -8.27
CA ALA A 22 2.13 16.68 -8.12
C ALA A 22 1.52 16.00 -6.88
N PRO A 23 0.64 16.69 -6.12
CA PRO A 23 0.02 16.09 -4.96
C PRO A 23 -0.73 14.82 -5.37
N SER A 24 -0.36 13.69 -4.78
CA SER A 24 -1.09 12.44 -4.92
C SER A 24 -2.55 12.65 -4.50
N PRO A 25 -3.53 11.99 -5.14
CA PRO A 25 -4.92 12.09 -4.74
C PRO A 25 -5.03 11.80 -3.23
N MET A 26 -5.61 12.77 -2.50
CA MET A 26 -5.84 12.64 -1.08
C MET A 26 -6.93 11.60 -0.85
N HIS A 27 -6.54 10.36 -0.60
CA HIS A 27 -7.47 9.38 -0.03
C HIS A 27 -7.91 9.88 1.36
N PRO A 28 -9.19 9.67 1.74
CA PRO A 28 -9.61 9.92 3.10
C PRO A 28 -8.71 9.13 4.06
N ASN A 29 -8.36 9.75 5.18
CA ASN A 29 -7.54 9.14 6.21
C ASN A 29 -8.29 9.19 7.54
N PRO A 30 -8.64 8.04 8.13
CA PRO A 30 -8.44 6.67 7.61
C PRO A 30 -9.28 6.33 6.36
N SER A 31 -8.79 5.38 5.58
CA SER A 31 -9.53 4.75 4.48
C SER A 31 -10.17 3.44 4.97
N TYR A 32 -11.30 3.06 4.38
CA TYR A 32 -12.05 1.86 4.75
C TYR A 32 -12.47 1.08 3.52
N HIS A 33 -12.33 -0.25 3.58
CA HIS A 33 -12.86 -1.15 2.56
C HIS A 33 -13.35 -2.46 3.19
N ILE A 34 -14.10 -3.25 2.42
CA ILE A 34 -14.52 -4.60 2.81
C ILE A 34 -13.56 -5.59 2.16
N ASP A 35 -12.90 -6.43 2.96
CA ASP A 35 -12.18 -7.60 2.45
C ASP A 35 -13.22 -8.64 1.99
N PRO A 36 -13.28 -8.97 0.69
CA PRO A 36 -14.32 -9.85 0.15
C PRO A 36 -14.09 -11.33 0.49
N ALA A 37 -12.86 -11.72 0.86
CA ALA A 37 -12.57 -13.09 1.25
C ALA A 37 -13.10 -13.40 2.66
N LEU A 38 -13.10 -12.39 3.54
CA LEU A 38 -13.50 -12.51 4.94
C LEU A 38 -14.82 -11.80 5.27
N ASN A 39 -15.40 -11.04 4.34
CA ASN A 39 -16.57 -10.18 4.56
C ASN A 39 -16.40 -9.26 5.79
N MET A 40 -15.23 -8.66 5.92
CA MET A 40 -14.84 -7.87 7.10
C MET A 40 -14.34 -6.49 6.69
N VAL A 41 -14.54 -5.49 7.55
CA VAL A 41 -14.03 -4.14 7.35
C VAL A 41 -12.52 -4.10 7.64
N VAL A 42 -11.77 -3.53 6.70
CA VAL A 42 -10.36 -3.17 6.84
C VAL A 42 -10.23 -1.66 6.87
N ILE A 43 -9.51 -1.16 7.85
CA ILE A 43 -9.17 0.25 8.06
C ILE A 43 -7.70 0.44 7.72
N GLU A 44 -7.37 1.43 6.91
CA GLU A 44 -5.99 1.76 6.53
C GLU A 44 -5.67 3.21 6.90
N PHE A 45 -4.56 3.39 7.60
CA PHE A 45 -4.01 4.70 7.92
C PHE A 45 -2.92 5.02 6.92
N ILE A 46 -3.00 6.20 6.30
CA ILE A 46 -2.15 6.57 5.16
C ILE A 46 -1.23 7.73 5.58
N SER A 47 0.06 7.66 5.25
CA SER A 47 1.02 8.74 5.48
C SER A 47 0.78 9.92 4.54
N ALA A 48 1.41 11.06 4.82
CA ALA A 48 1.41 12.21 3.91
C ALA A 48 1.99 11.90 2.51
N ARG A 49 2.73 10.79 2.36
CA ARG A 49 3.27 10.31 1.07
C ARG A 49 2.37 9.29 0.37
N GLY A 50 1.18 9.00 0.91
CA GLY A 50 0.25 8.03 0.33
C GLY A 50 0.56 6.56 0.67
N GLN A 51 1.45 6.29 1.62
CA GLN A 51 1.81 4.92 2.02
C GLN A 51 0.96 4.46 3.21
N ILE A 52 0.46 3.23 3.20
CA ILE A 52 -0.21 2.63 4.36
C ILE A 52 0.82 2.47 5.49
N ILE A 53 0.56 3.11 6.64
CA ILE A 53 1.42 3.05 7.83
C ILE A 53 0.90 2.08 8.88
N SER A 54 -0.40 1.80 8.88
CA SER A 54 -1.04 0.87 9.81
C SER A 54 -2.37 0.43 9.24
N SER A 55 -2.84 -0.76 9.65
CA SER A 55 -4.16 -1.26 9.30
C SER A 55 -4.84 -1.99 10.45
N LEU A 56 -6.16 -2.01 10.42
CA LEU A 56 -6.99 -2.81 11.30
C LEU A 56 -7.97 -3.63 10.44
N PRO A 57 -7.91 -4.97 10.47
CA PRO A 57 -6.88 -5.80 11.10
C PRO A 57 -5.49 -5.63 10.47
N THR A 58 -4.46 -6.12 11.16
CA THR A 58 -3.10 -6.17 10.60
C THR A 58 -2.99 -7.25 9.51
N PRO A 59 -1.97 -7.19 8.64
CA PRO A 59 -1.78 -8.23 7.62
C PRO A 59 -1.63 -9.65 8.21
N GLN A 60 -0.95 -9.78 9.35
CA GLN A 60 -0.81 -11.07 10.05
C GLN A 60 -2.13 -11.58 10.61
N GLN A 61 -3.00 -10.69 11.09
CA GLN A 61 -4.33 -11.06 11.56
C GLN A 61 -5.23 -11.48 10.39
N LEU A 62 -5.15 -10.77 9.26
CA LEU A 62 -5.88 -11.12 8.04
C LEU A 62 -5.52 -12.54 7.58
N ASP A 63 -4.22 -12.86 7.55
CA ASP A 63 -3.73 -14.21 7.25
C ASP A 63 -4.23 -15.27 8.25
N ALA A 64 -4.24 -14.95 9.55
CA ALA A 64 -4.77 -15.85 10.57
C ALA A 64 -6.27 -16.13 10.37
N TYR A 65 -7.07 -15.12 10.01
CA TYR A 65 -8.50 -15.30 9.73
C TYR A 65 -8.75 -16.12 8.46
N GLN A 66 -7.96 -15.90 7.40
CA GLN A 66 -8.04 -16.71 6.19
C GLN A 66 -7.78 -18.19 6.50
N ARG A 67 -6.74 -18.48 7.28
CA ARG A 67 -6.43 -19.85 7.72
C ARG A 67 -7.54 -20.46 8.58
N ALA A 68 -8.12 -19.69 9.50
CA ALA A 68 -9.23 -20.15 10.32
C ALA A 68 -10.46 -20.54 9.51
N GLY A 69 -10.81 -19.77 8.48
CA GLY A 69 -11.92 -20.06 7.57
C GLY A 69 -11.72 -21.31 6.69
N THR A 70 -10.46 -21.73 6.48
CA THR A 70 -10.13 -22.94 5.71
C THR A 70 -10.07 -24.22 6.53
N MET A 71 -10.12 -24.14 7.87
CA MET A 71 -10.16 -25.34 8.69
C MET A 71 -11.51 -26.05 8.49
N PRO A 72 -11.54 -27.36 8.18
CA PRO A 72 -12.78 -28.10 8.18
C PRO A 72 -13.41 -27.95 9.56
N ASN A 73 -14.66 -27.52 9.60
CA ASN A 73 -15.45 -27.42 10.81
C ASN A 73 -15.71 -28.85 11.28
N THR A 74 -14.77 -29.45 12.02
CA THR A 74 -14.97 -30.75 12.64
C THR A 74 -16.01 -30.54 13.73
N PRO A 75 -17.25 -31.03 13.59
CA PRO A 75 -18.22 -30.88 14.67
C PRO A 75 -17.65 -31.58 15.90
N GLN A 76 -17.49 -30.86 17.02
CA GLN A 76 -17.30 -31.46 18.33
C GLN A 76 -18.59 -32.19 18.74
N SER A 77 -18.89 -33.30 18.09
CA SER A 77 -19.91 -34.25 18.53
C SER A 77 -19.18 -35.43 19.15
N SER A 78 -19.11 -35.46 20.48
CA SER A 78 -19.15 -36.66 21.33
C SER A 78 -18.57 -36.35 22.72
N LEU A 79 -19.28 -35.55 23.53
CA LEU A 79 -19.20 -35.78 24.97
C LEU A 79 -20.27 -36.83 25.30
N LEU A 80 -19.81 -38.08 25.26
CA LEU A 80 -20.56 -39.27 25.63
C LEU A 80 -21.17 -39.07 27.03
N VAL A 81 -22.48 -38.88 27.11
CA VAL A 81 -23.25 -39.03 28.35
C VAL A 81 -23.06 -40.47 28.82
N LYS A 82 -22.31 -40.65 29.91
CA LYS A 82 -22.33 -41.88 30.68
C LYS A 82 -23.56 -41.84 31.59
N THR A 83 -24.58 -42.60 31.24
CA THR A 83 -25.62 -43.09 32.16
C THR A 83 -25.11 -44.32 32.90
#